data_AF-A0A7D5RCP0-F1
#
_entry.id   AF-A0A7D5RCP0-F1
#
_cell.length_a   1.000
_cell.length_b   1.000
_cell.length_c   1.000
_cell.angle_alpha   90.00
_cell.angle_beta   90.00
_cell.angle_gamma   90.00
#
_symmetry.space_group_name_H-M   'P 1'
#
loop_
_entity.id
_entity.type
_entity.pdbx_description
1 polymer ?
#
loop_
_entity_poly.entity_id
_entity_poly.type
_entity_poly.pdbx_seq_one_letter_code
_entity_poly.pdbx_strand_id
1 'polypeptide(L)'
;MISNSWNKTEGESISQRVMGKVRPDIPLKSRIEEAQRKLQFQISKLEGINEKLQKKHDGIFEKVVNAQKTHNNAYAQAYANELVQVRKMKNMVSGAKLSMEQIQLRLNTVSELGDVVVTLSPCMSIIKGLSPSLSGIMPEATSSMQDLSQILGDVMSGSSMEGNDLMSLGNTNNNADTLAILEEAHSIIAGQTKSSIPDIPDTLKQGTSQRRTSDVLI
;
A
#
# COMPACT_ATOMS: atom_id res chain seq x y z
N MET A 1 -39.47 67.25 -10.85
CA MET A 1 -39.45 66.02 -11.68
C MET A 1 -38.13 65.30 -11.41
N ILE A 2 -38.19 64.33 -10.49
CA ILE A 2 -37.87 62.89 -10.67
C ILE A 2 -36.38 62.57 -10.44
N SER A 3 -36.17 61.84 -9.35
CA SER A 3 -34.97 61.15 -8.88
C SER A 3 -34.48 60.09 -9.85
N ASN A 4 -33.16 60.00 -10.05
CA ASN A 4 -32.50 58.82 -10.63
C ASN A 4 -31.59 58.18 -9.57
N SER A 5 -32.03 57.04 -9.05
CA SER A 5 -31.31 56.20 -8.10
C SER A 5 -31.32 54.74 -8.57
N TRP A 6 -30.52 54.38 -9.57
CA TRP A 6 -30.23 53.00 -9.99
C TRP A 6 -28.88 53.07 -10.74
N ASN A 7 -27.83 52.29 -10.51
CA ASN A 7 -27.76 50.93 -10.03
C ASN A 7 -26.33 50.68 -9.49
N LYS A 8 -26.22 50.25 -8.23
CA LYS A 8 -25.00 49.67 -7.67
C LYS A 8 -25.31 48.20 -7.43
N THR A 9 -24.83 47.34 -8.33
CA THR A 9 -24.80 45.88 -8.17
C THR A 9 -23.48 45.43 -8.79
N GLU A 10 -22.52 44.93 -8.00
CA GLU A 10 -22.32 43.49 -7.73
C GLU A 10 -21.84 42.77 -9.00
N GLY A 11 -20.79 41.98 -9.01
CA GLY A 11 -19.85 41.50 -8.02
C GLY A 11 -18.83 40.68 -8.82
N GLU A 12 -17.56 40.71 -8.43
CA GLU A 12 -16.55 39.87 -9.07
C GLU A 12 -17.04 38.43 -9.10
N SER A 13 -17.20 37.89 -10.30
CA SER A 13 -17.79 36.58 -10.51
C SER A 13 -16.97 35.54 -9.73
N ILE A 14 -17.63 34.85 -8.80
CA ILE A 14 -17.03 33.74 -8.02
C ILE A 14 -16.37 32.72 -8.96
N SER A 15 -16.87 32.59 -10.20
CA SER A 15 -16.30 31.75 -11.25
C SER A 15 -14.86 32.12 -11.64
N GLN A 16 -14.44 33.38 -11.56
CA GLN A 16 -13.06 33.80 -11.86
C GLN A 16 -12.08 33.46 -10.74
N ARG A 17 -12.53 33.38 -9.47
CA ARG A 17 -11.67 33.03 -8.34
C ARG A 17 -11.43 31.52 -8.21
N VAL A 18 -12.30 30.69 -8.79
CA VAL A 18 -12.15 29.23 -8.80
C VAL A 18 -11.27 28.75 -9.98
N MET A 19 -11.29 29.45 -11.12
CA MET A 19 -10.48 29.06 -12.30
C MET A 19 -8.98 29.37 -12.14
N GLY A 20 -8.60 30.31 -11.26
CA GLY A 20 -7.22 30.77 -11.09
C GLY A 20 -6.31 29.91 -10.20
N LYS A 21 -6.84 28.83 -9.60
CA LYS A 21 -6.05 27.89 -8.76
C LYS A 21 -5.84 26.51 -9.36
N VAL A 22 -6.32 26.25 -10.58
CA VAL A 22 -6.31 24.90 -11.20
C VAL A 22 -5.11 24.71 -12.13
N ARG A 23 -3.93 25.22 -11.78
CA ARG A 23 -2.67 24.74 -12.35
C ARG A 23 -1.56 24.86 -11.31
N PRO A 24 -1.22 23.80 -10.57
CA PRO A 24 0.14 23.69 -10.06
C PRO A 24 1.09 23.65 -11.27
N ASP A 25 2.16 24.46 -11.27
CA ASP A 25 3.16 24.60 -12.37
C ASP A 25 3.85 23.29 -12.79
N ILE A 26 3.55 22.17 -12.14
CA ILE A 26 3.95 20.81 -12.50
C ILE A 26 2.71 19.92 -12.33
N PRO A 27 2.31 19.12 -13.35
CA PRO A 27 1.21 18.17 -13.23
C PRO A 27 1.38 17.29 -11.99
N LEU A 28 0.31 17.10 -11.21
CA LEU A 28 0.33 16.32 -9.96
C LEU A 28 0.97 14.93 -10.15
N LYS A 29 0.69 14.31 -11.30
CA LYS A 29 1.31 13.05 -11.74
C LYS A 29 2.84 13.08 -11.75
N SER A 30 3.44 14.11 -12.34
CA SER A 30 4.90 14.23 -12.41
C SER A 30 5.53 14.37 -11.01
N ARG A 31 4.84 15.04 -10.07
CA ARG A 31 5.29 15.10 -8.66
C ARG A 31 5.18 13.75 -7.96
N ILE A 32 4.11 13.00 -8.22
CA ILE A 32 3.93 11.63 -7.68
C ILE A 32 5.02 10.70 -8.22
N GLU A 33 5.30 10.74 -9.52
CA GLU A 33 6.36 9.95 -10.16
C GLU A 33 7.75 10.27 -9.58
N GLU A 34 8.05 11.55 -9.32
CA GLU A 34 9.29 11.95 -8.66
C GLU A 34 9.36 11.41 -7.22
N ALA A 35 8.27 11.49 -6.46
CA ALA A 35 8.18 10.97 -5.10
C ALA A 35 8.38 9.44 -5.08
N GLN A 36 7.72 8.71 -5.99
CA GLN A 36 7.87 7.28 -6.18
C GLN A 36 9.32 6.89 -6.49
N ARG A 37 9.99 7.63 -7.39
CA ARG A 37 11.40 7.38 -7.70
C ARG A 37 12.32 7.59 -6.49
N LYS A 38 12.08 8.65 -5.72
CA LYS A 38 12.83 8.93 -4.50
C LYS A 38 12.60 7.87 -3.43
N LEU A 39 11.36 7.41 -3.25
CA LEU A 39 11.02 6.32 -2.33
C LEU A 39 11.71 5.02 -2.72
N GLN A 40 11.63 4.63 -4.01
CA GLN A 40 12.30 3.43 -4.51
C GLN A 40 13.81 3.46 -4.22
N PHE A 41 14.45 4.61 -4.43
CA PHE A 41 15.88 4.77 -4.10
C PHE A 41 16.17 4.56 -2.61
N GLN A 42 15.33 5.09 -1.71
CA GLN A 42 15.51 4.87 -0.27
C GLN A 42 15.25 3.42 0.13
N ILE A 43 14.25 2.75 -0.46
CA ILE A 43 13.98 1.32 -0.24
C ILE A 43 15.21 0.49 -0.59
N SER A 44 15.81 0.70 -1.77
CA SER A 44 17.04 0.00 -2.17
C SER A 44 18.21 0.29 -1.23
N LYS A 45 18.31 1.51 -0.70
CA LYS A 45 19.35 1.85 0.29
C LYS A 45 19.12 1.12 1.62
N LEU A 46 17.89 1.05 2.10
CA LEU A 46 17.54 0.30 3.32
C LEU A 46 17.80 -1.20 3.16
N GLU A 47 17.56 -1.76 1.98
CA GLU A 47 17.89 -3.14 1.65
C GLU A 47 19.40 -3.40 1.76
N GLY A 48 20.24 -2.55 1.16
CA GLY A 48 21.69 -2.65 1.32
C GLY A 48 22.17 -2.48 2.77
N ILE A 49 21.48 -1.67 3.59
CA ILE A 49 21.78 -1.57 5.03
C ILE A 49 21.37 -2.86 5.75
N ASN A 50 20.22 -3.44 5.41
CA ASN A 50 19.73 -4.67 6.01
C ASN A 50 20.68 -5.85 5.75
N GLU A 51 21.22 -5.96 4.53
CA GLU A 51 22.25 -6.96 4.19
C GLU A 51 23.53 -6.77 5.01
N LYS A 52 23.99 -5.53 5.18
CA LYS A 52 25.18 -5.23 6.01
C LYS A 52 24.95 -5.60 7.47
N LEU A 53 23.77 -5.30 8.00
CA LEU A 53 23.38 -5.69 9.36
C LEU A 53 23.28 -7.21 9.51
N GLN A 54 22.81 -7.92 8.48
CA GLN A 54 22.80 -9.39 8.47
C GLN A 54 24.22 -9.96 8.52
N LYS A 55 25.14 -9.47 7.68
CA LYS A 55 26.55 -9.88 7.73
C LYS A 55 27.19 -9.59 9.10
N LYS A 56 26.90 -8.42 9.67
CA LYS A 56 27.37 -8.05 11.03
C LYS A 56 26.79 -8.99 12.10
N HIS A 57 25.51 -9.33 12.01
CA HIS A 57 24.85 -10.29 12.89
C HIS A 57 25.58 -11.63 12.87
N ASP A 58 25.81 -12.19 11.67
CA ASP A 58 26.39 -13.52 11.52
C ASP A 58 27.82 -13.58 12.04
N GLY A 59 28.63 -12.56 11.74
CA GLY A 59 30.00 -12.47 12.25
C GLY A 59 30.09 -12.29 13.77
N ILE A 60 29.15 -11.58 14.40
CA ILE A 60 29.12 -11.47 15.87
C ILE A 60 28.62 -12.76 16.49
N PHE A 61 27.62 -13.41 15.89
CA PHE A 61 27.11 -14.69 16.36
C PHE A 61 28.20 -15.77 16.35
N GLU A 62 29.02 -15.83 15.31
CA GLU A 62 30.19 -16.71 15.27
C GLU A 62 31.16 -16.44 16.43
N LYS A 63 31.43 -15.16 16.74
CA LYS A 63 32.27 -14.78 17.90
C LYS A 63 31.66 -15.20 19.23
N VAL A 64 30.34 -15.11 19.40
CA VAL A 64 29.64 -15.63 20.58
C VAL A 64 29.88 -17.13 20.72
N VAL A 65 29.68 -17.89 19.64
CA VAL A 65 29.88 -19.35 19.64
C VAL A 65 31.32 -19.72 19.96
N ASN A 66 32.31 -19.01 19.40
CA ASN A 66 33.72 -19.28 19.68
C ASN A 66 34.10 -18.96 21.15
N ALA A 67 33.61 -17.84 21.69
CA ALA A 67 33.82 -17.49 23.10
C ALA A 67 33.18 -18.53 24.05
N GLN A 68 32.00 -19.06 23.70
CA GLN A 68 31.36 -20.15 24.43
C GLN A 68 32.18 -21.44 24.40
N LYS A 69 32.68 -21.85 23.23
CA LYS A 69 33.52 -23.05 23.06
C LYS A 69 34.83 -22.99 23.86
N THR A 70 35.39 -21.79 24.02
CA THR A 70 36.63 -21.54 24.79
C THR A 70 36.37 -21.25 26.27
N HIS A 71 35.13 -21.42 26.73
CA HIS A 71 34.67 -21.12 28.10
C HIS A 71 34.96 -19.69 28.57
N ASN A 72 35.09 -18.75 27.62
CA ASN A 72 35.34 -17.35 27.91
C ASN A 72 34.01 -16.58 28.05
N ASN A 73 33.37 -16.76 29.20
CA ASN A 73 32.02 -16.25 29.49
C ASN A 73 31.91 -14.71 29.38
N ALA A 74 32.93 -13.97 29.81
CA ALA A 74 32.91 -12.51 29.76
C ALA A 74 32.82 -11.98 28.31
N TYR A 75 33.62 -12.54 27.40
CA TYR A 75 33.56 -12.19 25.98
C TYR A 75 32.26 -12.67 25.32
N ALA A 76 31.79 -13.87 25.67
CA ALA A 76 30.52 -14.39 25.14
C ALA A 76 29.36 -13.45 25.49
N GLN A 77 29.29 -12.97 26.74
CA GLN A 77 28.27 -12.02 27.19
C GLN A 77 28.40 -10.66 26.48
N ALA A 78 29.61 -10.13 26.34
CA ALA A 78 29.84 -8.86 25.64
C ALA A 78 29.40 -8.93 24.17
N TYR A 79 29.77 -10.00 23.44
CA TYR A 79 29.35 -10.18 22.05
C TYR A 79 27.84 -10.40 21.92
N ALA A 80 27.21 -11.11 22.85
CA ALA A 80 25.76 -11.32 22.85
C ALA A 80 25.00 -9.99 23.02
N ASN A 81 25.48 -9.10 23.90
CA ASN A 81 24.88 -7.78 24.09
C ASN A 81 24.95 -6.92 22.80
N GLU A 82 26.08 -6.93 22.10
CA GLU A 82 26.19 -6.24 20.80
C GLU A 82 25.25 -6.87 19.76
N LEU A 83 25.13 -8.21 19.73
CA LEU A 83 24.23 -8.90 18.80
C LEU A 83 22.77 -8.48 19.01
N VAL A 84 22.33 -8.29 20.25
CA VAL A 84 21.00 -7.76 20.56
C VAL A 84 20.81 -6.37 19.95
N GLN A 85 21.81 -5.49 20.03
CA GLN A 85 21.73 -4.15 19.43
C GLN A 85 21.67 -4.21 17.90
N VAL A 86 22.46 -5.08 17.27
CA VAL A 86 22.38 -5.31 15.81
C VAL A 86 20.99 -5.81 15.41
N ARG A 87 20.37 -6.71 16.19
CA ARG A 87 19.00 -7.17 15.93
C ARG A 87 17.97 -6.04 16.03
N LYS A 88 18.08 -5.15 17.03
CA LYS A 88 17.20 -3.98 17.15
C LYS A 88 17.35 -3.05 15.94
N MET A 89 18.59 -2.77 15.52
CA MET A 89 18.86 -1.98 14.32
C MET A 89 18.26 -2.64 13.06
N LYS A 90 18.41 -3.95 12.91
CA LYS A 90 17.84 -4.72 11.79
C LYS A 90 16.32 -4.60 11.74
N ASN A 91 15.65 -4.76 12.88
CA ASN A 91 14.19 -4.63 12.98
C ASN A 91 13.71 -3.22 12.63
N MET A 92 14.43 -2.19 13.11
CA MET A 92 14.12 -0.80 12.78
C MET A 92 14.25 -0.52 11.28
N VAL A 93 15.34 -0.99 10.65
CA VAL A 93 15.56 -0.84 9.20
C VAL A 93 14.50 -1.59 8.39
N SER A 94 14.15 -2.81 8.82
CA SER A 94 13.12 -3.62 8.16
C SER A 94 11.74 -2.97 8.27
N GLY A 95 11.38 -2.44 9.45
CA GLY A 95 10.14 -1.69 9.64
C GLY A 95 10.07 -0.43 8.79
N ALA A 96 11.15 0.36 8.74
CA ALA A 96 11.23 1.54 7.88
C ALA A 96 11.09 1.19 6.39
N LYS A 97 11.71 0.08 5.94
CA LYS A 97 11.57 -0.42 4.56
C LYS A 97 10.11 -0.75 4.25
N LEU A 98 9.46 -1.52 5.12
CA LEU A 98 8.05 -1.90 4.96
C LEU A 98 7.13 -0.68 4.90
N SER A 99 7.34 0.31 5.77
CA SER A 99 6.55 1.55 5.74
C SER A 99 6.74 2.33 4.44
N MET A 100 7.96 2.39 3.89
CA MET A 100 8.19 3.03 2.59
C MET A 100 7.53 2.26 1.44
N GLU A 101 7.55 0.92 1.46
CA GLU A 101 6.87 0.07 0.49
C GLU A 101 5.34 0.29 0.52
N GLN A 102 4.76 0.41 1.72
CA GLN A 102 3.33 0.72 1.88
C GLN A 102 2.97 2.08 1.27
N ILE A 103 3.80 3.10 1.49
CA ILE A 103 3.59 4.43 0.88
C ILE A 103 3.70 4.34 -0.65
N GLN A 104 4.67 3.58 -1.17
CA GLN A 104 4.84 3.36 -2.60
C GLN A 104 3.57 2.76 -3.24
N LEU A 105 2.98 1.74 -2.60
CA LEU A 105 1.73 1.12 -3.06
C LEU A 105 0.58 2.14 -3.10
N ARG A 106 0.44 2.97 -2.06
CA ARG A 106 -0.60 4.02 -2.03
C ARG A 106 -0.40 5.07 -3.12
N LEU A 107 0.84 5.50 -3.36
CA LEU A 107 1.14 6.45 -4.44
C LEU A 107 0.81 5.87 -5.83
N ASN A 108 0.98 4.56 -6.05
CA ASN A 108 0.54 3.91 -7.29
C ASN A 108 -0.97 4.05 -7.47
N THR A 109 -1.77 3.72 -6.45
CA THR A 109 -3.23 3.89 -6.49
C THR A 109 -3.63 5.34 -6.71
N VAL A 110 -2.99 6.30 -6.03
CA VAL A 110 -3.28 7.73 -6.24
C VAL A 110 -2.94 8.17 -7.66
N SER A 111 -1.86 7.65 -8.25
CA SER A 111 -1.51 7.93 -9.65
C SER A 111 -2.55 7.34 -10.61
N GLU A 112 -3.02 6.12 -10.39
CA GLU A 112 -4.03 5.45 -11.22
C GLU A 112 -5.37 6.20 -11.19
N LEU A 113 -5.84 6.60 -10.00
CA LEU A 113 -7.05 7.41 -9.85
C LEU A 113 -6.88 8.82 -10.44
N GLY A 114 -5.67 9.39 -10.36
CA GLY A 114 -5.34 10.66 -11.00
C GLY A 114 -5.49 10.62 -12.52
N ASP A 115 -5.09 9.52 -13.16
CA ASP A 115 -5.27 9.33 -14.60
C ASP A 115 -6.76 9.23 -14.99
N VAL A 116 -7.58 8.57 -14.18
CA VAL A 116 -9.05 8.51 -14.37
C VAL A 116 -9.66 9.90 -14.39
N VAL A 117 -9.27 10.78 -13.46
CA VAL A 117 -9.77 12.16 -13.39
C VAL A 117 -9.41 12.96 -14.66
N VAL A 118 -8.17 12.79 -15.16
CA VAL A 118 -7.73 13.45 -16.41
C VAL A 118 -8.54 12.95 -17.61
N THR A 119 -8.86 11.66 -17.68
CA THR A 119 -9.63 11.06 -18.78
C THR A 119 -11.13 11.41 -18.73
N LEU A 120 -11.75 11.47 -17.54
CA LEU A 120 -13.19 11.69 -17.38
C LEU A 120 -13.59 13.18 -17.34
N SER A 121 -12.67 14.07 -16.96
CA SER A 121 -12.96 15.52 -16.86
C SER A 121 -13.47 16.14 -18.18
N PRO A 122 -12.93 15.80 -19.38
CA PRO A 122 -13.49 16.25 -20.65
C PRO A 122 -14.91 15.73 -20.91
N CYS A 123 -15.21 14.47 -20.58
CA CYS A 123 -16.53 13.88 -20.74
C CYS A 123 -17.58 14.59 -19.88
N MET A 124 -17.25 14.92 -18.62
CA MET A 124 -18.13 15.68 -17.73
C MET A 124 -18.42 17.09 -18.28
N SER A 125 -17.39 17.74 -18.85
CA SER A 125 -17.53 19.07 -19.45
C SER A 125 -18.46 19.05 -20.67
N ILE A 126 -18.37 18.01 -21.50
CA ILE A 126 -19.23 17.83 -22.67
C ILE A 126 -20.69 17.62 -22.23
N ILE A 127 -20.95 16.73 -21.27
CA ILE A 127 -22.31 16.46 -20.78
C ILE A 127 -22.95 17.72 -20.16
N LYS A 128 -22.21 18.46 -19.33
CA LYS A 128 -22.68 19.73 -18.76
C LYS A 128 -22.94 20.80 -19.83
N GLY A 129 -22.14 20.83 -20.89
CA GLY A 129 -22.32 21.76 -22.01
C GLY A 129 -23.50 21.42 -22.92
N LEU A 130 -23.86 20.14 -23.06
CA LEU A 130 -24.97 19.69 -23.91
C LEU A 130 -26.34 19.75 -23.21
N SER A 131 -26.39 19.60 -21.88
CA SER A 131 -27.63 19.59 -21.10
C SER A 131 -28.55 20.80 -21.36
N PRO A 132 -28.07 22.07 -21.42
CA PRO A 132 -28.92 23.23 -21.70
C PRO A 132 -29.46 23.27 -23.13
N SER A 133 -28.71 22.75 -24.10
CA SER A 133 -29.12 22.69 -25.52
C SER A 133 -30.19 21.62 -25.72
N LEU A 134 -30.09 20.51 -24.99
CA LEU A 134 -31.05 19.41 -25.04
C LEU A 134 -32.37 19.75 -24.33
N SER A 135 -32.33 20.54 -23.24
CA SER A 135 -33.55 20.92 -22.52
C SER A 135 -34.53 21.74 -23.35
N GLY A 136 -34.03 22.52 -24.31
CA GLY A 136 -34.86 23.31 -25.24
C GLY A 136 -35.46 22.52 -26.41
N ILE A 137 -34.91 21.34 -26.74
CA ILE A 137 -35.27 20.58 -27.95
C ILE A 137 -35.88 19.21 -27.62
N MET A 138 -35.35 18.53 -26.59
CA MET A 138 -35.74 17.19 -26.17
C MET A 138 -35.69 17.07 -24.63
N PRO A 139 -36.79 17.44 -23.95
CA PRO A 139 -36.86 17.44 -22.48
C PRO A 139 -36.56 16.07 -21.85
N GLU A 140 -37.03 14.98 -22.47
CA GLU A 140 -36.80 13.61 -21.98
C GLU A 140 -35.30 13.23 -21.94
N ALA A 141 -34.50 13.73 -22.87
CA ALA A 141 -33.05 13.46 -22.89
C ALA A 141 -32.28 14.25 -21.82
N THR A 142 -32.91 15.27 -21.21
CA THR A 142 -32.29 16.07 -20.14
C THR A 142 -32.12 15.25 -18.87
N SER A 143 -33.10 14.40 -18.52
CA SER A 143 -33.01 13.49 -17.37
C SER A 143 -31.82 12.55 -17.52
N SER A 144 -31.68 11.91 -18.68
CA SER A 144 -30.57 11.00 -18.95
C SER A 144 -29.21 11.68 -18.90
N MET A 145 -29.10 12.95 -19.33
CA MET A 145 -27.86 13.73 -19.21
C MET A 145 -27.54 14.08 -17.75
N GLN A 146 -28.56 14.31 -16.94
CA GLN A 146 -28.40 14.60 -15.51
C GLN A 146 -27.95 13.35 -14.75
N ASP A 147 -28.53 12.20 -15.05
CA ASP A 147 -28.12 10.89 -14.51
C ASP A 147 -26.66 10.58 -14.88
N LEU A 148 -26.27 10.79 -16.14
CA LEU A 148 -24.88 10.61 -16.58
C LEU A 148 -23.92 11.58 -15.87
N SER A 149 -24.31 12.84 -15.71
CA SER A 149 -23.50 13.81 -14.96
C SER A 149 -23.34 13.43 -13.49
N GLN A 150 -24.37 12.82 -12.88
CA GLN A 150 -24.33 12.34 -11.51
C GLN A 150 -23.40 11.12 -11.39
N ILE A 151 -23.55 10.12 -12.25
CA ILE A 151 -22.68 8.93 -12.26
C ILE A 151 -21.21 9.31 -12.46
N LEU A 152 -20.91 10.20 -13.43
CA LEU A 152 -19.55 10.69 -13.64
C LEU A 152 -19.04 11.52 -12.46
N GLY A 153 -19.91 12.30 -11.83
CA GLY A 153 -19.61 13.03 -10.61
C GLY A 153 -19.21 12.10 -9.47
N ASP A 154 -20.00 11.06 -9.22
CA ASP A 154 -19.76 10.07 -8.17
C ASP A 154 -18.44 9.32 -8.41
N VAL A 155 -18.13 8.95 -9.67
CA VAL A 155 -16.86 8.32 -10.03
C VAL A 155 -15.67 9.27 -9.82
N MET A 156 -15.79 10.55 -10.21
CA MET A 156 -14.72 11.55 -10.01
C MET A 156 -14.50 11.89 -8.53
N SER A 157 -15.58 11.97 -7.76
CA SER A 157 -15.53 12.20 -6.32
C SER A 157 -14.94 11.01 -5.58
N GLY A 158 -15.33 9.78 -5.93
CA GLY A 158 -14.73 8.55 -5.38
C GLY A 158 -13.26 8.36 -5.75
N SER A 159 -12.81 8.95 -6.86
CA SER A 159 -11.40 8.93 -7.30
C SER A 159 -10.53 10.00 -6.62
N SER A 160 -11.15 10.99 -5.98
CA SER A 160 -10.45 12.07 -5.27
C SER A 160 -10.17 11.64 -3.83
N MET A 161 -8.99 11.08 -3.59
CA MET A 161 -8.55 10.72 -2.23
C MET A 161 -8.38 11.98 -1.37
N GLU A 162 -9.17 12.15 -0.31
CA GLU A 162 -8.96 13.23 0.65
C GLU A 162 -7.63 13.02 1.40
N GLY A 163 -6.75 14.02 1.40
CA GLY A 163 -5.39 13.91 1.94
C GLY A 163 -5.28 13.55 3.44
N ASN A 164 -6.39 13.57 4.18
CA ASN A 164 -6.46 13.15 5.57
C ASN A 164 -6.33 11.63 5.74
N ASP A 165 -6.77 10.85 4.73
CA ASP A 165 -6.76 9.38 4.78
C ASP A 165 -5.34 8.80 4.60
N LEU A 166 -4.44 9.58 3.99
CA LEU A 166 -3.03 9.23 3.80
C LEU A 166 -2.21 9.31 5.11
N MET A 167 -2.60 10.19 6.04
CA MET A 167 -1.84 10.48 7.26
C MET A 167 -2.29 9.69 8.50
N SER A 168 -3.47 9.04 8.47
CA SER A 168 -3.98 8.26 9.60
C SER A 168 -3.27 6.91 9.83
N LEU A 169 -2.27 6.57 8.99
CA LEU A 169 -1.73 5.22 8.87
C LEU A 169 -0.54 4.87 9.81
N GLY A 170 -0.10 5.80 10.65
CA GLY A 170 0.86 5.45 11.72
C GLY A 170 0.30 4.45 12.74
N ASN A 171 -1.02 4.21 12.75
CA ASN A 171 -1.75 3.47 13.77
C ASN A 171 -2.49 2.21 13.28
N THR A 172 -2.31 1.72 12.05
CA THR A 172 -3.16 0.66 11.46
C THR A 172 -2.83 -0.78 11.86
N ASN A 173 -2.32 -1.02 13.07
CA ASN A 173 -2.04 -2.40 13.48
C ASN A 173 -3.30 -3.26 13.67
N ASN A 174 -4.52 -2.71 13.68
CA ASN A 174 -5.71 -3.46 14.12
C ASN A 174 -7.02 -3.12 13.33
N ASN A 175 -7.03 -3.18 12.00
CA ASN A 175 -8.32 -3.18 11.26
C ASN A 175 -8.83 -4.64 11.10
N ALA A 176 -10.10 -4.90 11.42
CA ALA A 176 -10.71 -6.23 11.35
C ALA A 176 -10.68 -6.83 9.93
N ASP A 177 -10.88 -5.99 8.91
CA ASP A 177 -10.83 -6.43 7.51
C ASP A 177 -9.42 -6.88 7.12
N THR A 178 -8.39 -6.16 7.59
CA THR A 178 -6.99 -6.54 7.33
C THR A 178 -6.67 -7.90 7.96
N LEU A 179 -7.16 -8.17 9.18
CA LEU A 179 -6.96 -9.47 9.83
C LEU A 179 -7.68 -10.60 9.09
N ALA A 180 -8.91 -10.37 8.61
CA ALA A 180 -9.66 -11.35 7.83
C ALA A 180 -8.93 -11.72 6.52
N ILE A 181 -8.37 -10.73 5.81
CA ILE A 181 -7.57 -10.94 4.59
C ILE A 181 -6.28 -11.73 4.90
N LEU A 182 -5.62 -11.45 6.03
CA LEU A 182 -4.44 -12.21 6.45
C LEU A 182 -4.78 -13.68 6.76
N GLU A 183 -5.92 -13.93 7.41
CA GLU A 183 -6.42 -15.28 7.69
C GLU A 183 -6.76 -16.06 6.40
N GLU A 184 -7.37 -15.40 5.41
CA GLU A 184 -7.62 -15.97 4.09
C GLU A 184 -6.30 -16.36 3.40
N ALA A 185 -5.31 -15.46 3.42
CA ALA A 185 -3.98 -15.74 2.86
C ALA A 185 -3.30 -16.93 3.57
N HIS A 186 -3.39 -17.00 4.90
CA HIS A 186 -2.88 -18.12 5.68
C HIS A 186 -3.56 -19.45 5.31
N SER A 187 -4.88 -19.43 5.10
CA SER A 187 -5.65 -20.60 4.71
C SER A 187 -5.23 -21.16 3.35
N ILE A 188 -4.91 -20.29 2.39
CA ILE A 188 -4.38 -20.68 1.08
C ILE A 188 -3.01 -21.38 1.22
N ILE A 189 -2.10 -20.82 2.03
CA ILE A 189 -0.76 -21.39 2.28
C ILE A 189 -0.87 -22.77 2.95
N ALA A 190 -1.74 -22.89 3.95
CA ALA A 190 -1.99 -24.16 4.64
C ALA A 190 -2.58 -25.23 3.70
N GLY A 191 -3.50 -24.84 2.83
CA GLY A 191 -4.08 -25.71 1.79
C GLY A 191 -3.03 -26.23 0.80
N GLN A 192 -2.11 -25.36 0.36
CA GLN A 192 -0.99 -25.75 -0.51
C GLN A 192 -0.03 -26.71 0.19
N THR A 193 0.34 -26.43 1.45
CA THR A 193 1.26 -27.28 2.23
C THR A 193 0.71 -28.69 2.42
N LYS A 194 -0.61 -28.84 2.57
CA LYS A 194 -1.28 -30.14 2.70
C LYS A 194 -1.25 -30.98 1.41
N SER A 195 -1.19 -30.33 0.25
CA SER A 195 -1.08 -30.99 -1.07
C SER A 195 0.36 -31.32 -1.47
N SER A 196 1.35 -30.66 -0.85
CA SER A 196 2.78 -30.83 -1.17
C SER A 196 3.54 -31.74 -0.20
N ILE A 197 2.90 -32.25 0.86
CA ILE A 197 3.47 -33.31 1.70
C ILE A 197 3.42 -34.62 0.90
N PRO A 198 4.56 -35.22 0.51
CA PRO A 198 4.58 -36.52 -0.14
C PRO A 198 4.08 -37.58 0.85
N ASP A 199 3.22 -38.49 0.37
CA ASP A 199 2.85 -39.66 1.16
C ASP A 199 4.11 -40.44 1.56
N ILE A 200 4.11 -40.95 2.80
CA ILE A 200 5.21 -41.74 3.34
C ILE A 200 5.43 -42.95 2.40
N PRO A 201 6.64 -43.16 1.85
CA PRO A 201 6.88 -44.22 0.89
C PRO A 201 6.50 -45.57 1.51
N ASP A 202 5.79 -46.41 0.75
CA ASP A 202 5.26 -47.68 1.23
C ASP A 202 6.34 -48.66 1.75
N THR A 203 7.60 -48.41 1.38
CA THR A 203 8.78 -49.12 1.91
C THR A 203 8.98 -48.95 3.43
N LEU A 204 8.54 -47.83 4.01
CA LEU A 204 8.55 -47.61 5.47
C LEU A 204 7.36 -48.27 6.18
N LYS A 205 6.25 -48.52 5.47
CA LYS A 205 5.06 -49.19 6.04
C LYS A 205 5.26 -50.69 6.22
N GLN A 206 6.10 -51.33 5.39
CA GLN A 206 6.38 -52.77 5.49
C GLN A 206 7.39 -53.13 6.60
N GLY A 207 8.32 -52.24 6.93
CA GLY A 207 9.35 -52.49 7.96
C GLY A 207 8.80 -52.60 9.39
N THR A 208 7.61 -52.05 9.66
CA THR A 208 6.98 -52.12 11.00
C THR A 208 6.11 -53.37 11.20
N SER A 209 5.64 -53.99 10.11
CA SER A 209 4.87 -55.25 10.18
C SER A 209 5.79 -56.46 10.38
N GLN A 210 6.97 -56.45 9.74
CA GLN A 210 7.90 -57.59 9.75
C GLN A 210 8.69 -57.74 11.06
N ARG A 211 8.80 -56.66 11.85
CA ARG A 211 9.47 -56.69 13.17
C ARG A 211 8.59 -57.28 14.29
N ARG A 212 7.26 -57.38 14.09
CA ARG A 212 6.36 -57.99 15.08
C ARG A 212 6.23 -59.51 14.96
N THR A 213 6.57 -60.09 13.81
CA THR A 213 6.42 -61.55 13.58
C THR A 213 7.67 -62.34 13.91
N SER A 214 8.80 -61.70 14.19
CA SER A 214 10.07 -62.35 14.52
C SER A 214 10.28 -62.61 16.02
N ASP A 215 9.50 -61.94 16.89
CA ASP A 215 9.61 -62.07 18.36
C ASP A 215 8.62 -63.09 18.96
N VAL A 216 7.97 -63.95 18.16
CA VAL A 216 6.97 -64.94 18.63
C VAL A 216 7.38 -66.40 18.36
N LEU A 217 8.64 -66.67 17.96
CA LEU A 217 9.15 -68.04 17.82
C LEU A 217 10.39 -68.24 18.70
N ILE A 218 10.16 -68.40 20.01
CA ILE A 218 10.98 -69.19 20.95
C ILE A 218 10.02 -70.02 21.80
#